data_AF-A0A953U2G0-F1
#
_entry.id   AF-A0A953U2G0-F1
#
_cell.length_a   1.000
_cell.length_b   1.000
_cell.length_c   1.000
_cell.angle_alpha   90.00
_cell.angle_beta   90.00
_cell.angle_gamma   90.00
#
_symmetry.space_group_name_H-M   'P 1'
#
loop_
_entity.id
_entity.type
_entity.pdbx_description
1 polymer ?
#
loop_
_entity_poly.entity_id
_entity_poly.type
_entity_poly.pdbx_seq_one_letter_code
_entity_poly.pdbx_strand_id
1 'polypeptide(L)'
;MTSTKTALVLLLFVATATVAATAQTQVFVPGNASGYFGNPVDLRAPMVPAITVSGPGTITVTYVSGTVNYGVPGVEVGPNGGPYPANGGQYPLQEAKGIAPHKKIEQMAALIGAFVPQARVDHSGFKAIDATKDAARVGIMPGWLFFIGESKSFAVKKAGTLFLGINDTGVADNSGGFNVEVTGP
;
A
#
# COMPACT_ATOMS: atom_id res chain seq x y z
N MET A 1 77.75 3.47 11.50
CA MET A 1 76.76 3.33 10.40
C MET A 1 75.72 2.31 10.84
N THR A 2 74.59 2.76 11.39
CA THR A 2 73.48 1.90 11.78
C THR A 2 72.25 2.35 11.00
N SER A 3 71.81 1.50 10.06
CA SER A 3 70.68 1.73 9.19
C SER A 3 69.42 1.20 9.86
N THR A 4 68.52 2.10 10.26
CA THR A 4 67.20 1.74 10.79
C THR A 4 66.24 1.54 9.63
N LYS A 5 65.83 0.29 9.38
CA LYS A 5 64.80 -0.03 8.38
C LYS A 5 63.41 0.26 8.96
N THR A 6 62.74 1.26 8.42
CA THR A 6 61.32 1.53 8.70
C THR A 6 60.47 0.52 7.93
N ALA A 7 59.76 -0.37 8.64
CA ALA A 7 58.78 -1.27 8.04
C ALA A 7 57.46 -0.50 7.85
N LEU A 8 57.02 -0.37 6.60
CA LEU A 8 55.72 0.20 6.25
C LEU A 8 54.66 -0.92 6.36
N VAL A 9 53.78 -0.83 7.36
CA VAL A 9 52.65 -1.76 7.51
C VAL A 9 51.48 -1.22 6.69
N LEU A 10 51.15 -1.90 5.60
CA LEU A 10 49.99 -1.60 4.76
C LEU A 10 48.75 -2.26 5.39
N LEU A 11 47.88 -1.48 6.03
CA LEU A 11 46.59 -1.94 6.53
C LEU A 11 45.58 -2.04 5.37
N LEU A 12 45.29 -3.26 4.95
CA LEU A 12 44.23 -3.55 3.99
C LEU A 12 42.88 -3.52 4.73
N PHE A 13 42.06 -2.49 4.51
CA PHE A 13 40.66 -2.52 4.91
C PHE A 13 39.88 -3.36 3.91
N VAL A 14 39.55 -4.60 4.28
CA VAL A 14 38.57 -5.40 3.54
C VAL A 14 37.19 -4.83 3.87
N ALA A 15 36.65 -4.00 2.98
CA ALA A 15 35.26 -3.56 3.08
C ALA A 15 34.35 -4.74 2.78
N THR A 16 33.79 -5.37 3.80
CA THR A 16 32.72 -6.37 3.63
C THR A 16 31.46 -5.65 3.21
N ALA A 17 31.11 -5.73 1.92
CA ALA A 17 29.80 -5.30 1.42
C ALA A 17 28.73 -6.22 2.01
N THR A 18 28.08 -5.80 3.10
CA THR A 18 26.88 -6.45 3.60
C THR A 18 25.75 -6.12 2.63
N VAL A 19 25.31 -7.11 1.84
CA VAL A 19 24.06 -7.01 1.10
C VAL A 19 22.95 -6.89 2.15
N ALA A 20 22.28 -5.74 2.21
CA ALA A 20 21.13 -5.57 3.09
C ALA A 20 20.07 -6.62 2.73
N ALA A 21 19.63 -7.39 3.72
CA ALA A 21 18.60 -8.41 3.52
C ALA A 21 17.27 -7.71 3.22
N THR A 22 16.67 -7.99 2.06
CA THR A 22 15.35 -7.48 1.72
C THR A 22 14.29 -8.08 2.63
N ALA A 23 13.49 -7.26 3.30
CA ALA A 23 12.36 -7.74 4.07
C ALA A 23 11.26 -8.25 3.13
N GLN A 24 10.71 -9.43 3.41
CA GLN A 24 9.60 -10.03 2.65
C GLN A 24 8.48 -10.41 3.62
N THR A 25 7.24 -10.10 3.26
CA THR A 25 6.06 -10.39 4.06
C THR A 25 4.89 -10.81 3.17
N GLN A 26 4.06 -11.72 3.68
CA GLN A 26 2.79 -12.08 3.05
C GLN A 26 1.65 -11.42 3.81
N VAL A 27 0.74 -10.80 3.06
CA VAL A 27 -0.34 -9.99 3.60
C VAL A 27 -1.64 -10.44 2.95
N PHE A 28 -2.64 -10.76 3.77
CA PHE A 28 -4.00 -10.92 3.29
C PHE A 28 -4.72 -9.56 3.34
N VAL A 29 -5.29 -9.14 2.21
CA VAL A 29 -6.07 -7.92 2.04
C VAL A 29 -7.54 -8.32 1.89
N PRO A 30 -8.37 -8.17 2.93
CA PRO A 30 -9.79 -8.48 2.85
C PRO A 30 -10.50 -7.66 1.78
N GLY A 31 -11.48 -8.26 1.10
CA GLY A 31 -12.29 -7.59 0.06
C GLY A 31 -13.04 -6.35 0.55
N ASN A 32 -13.16 -6.16 1.87
CA ASN A 32 -13.79 -4.98 2.46
C ASN A 32 -12.83 -3.89 2.95
N ALA A 33 -11.52 -4.05 2.82
CA ALA A 33 -10.52 -3.10 3.33
C ALA A 33 -10.38 -1.84 2.45
N SER A 34 -11.42 -1.00 2.38
CA SER A 34 -11.40 0.22 1.54
C SER A 34 -10.81 1.45 2.21
N GLY A 35 -10.63 1.45 3.53
CA GLY A 35 -10.16 2.63 4.25
C GLY A 35 -11.17 3.78 4.31
N TYR A 36 -12.46 3.55 4.02
CA TYR A 36 -13.50 4.59 4.02
C TYR A 36 -13.29 5.71 2.97
N PHE A 37 -12.52 5.40 1.93
CA PHE A 37 -12.27 6.29 0.80
C PHE A 37 -13.41 6.27 -0.23
N GLY A 38 -13.47 7.30 -1.05
CA GLY A 38 -14.48 7.51 -2.07
C GLY A 38 -15.72 8.20 -1.50
N ASN A 39 -16.65 7.42 -0.95
CA ASN A 39 -17.84 7.91 -0.27
C ASN A 39 -18.21 6.99 0.91
N PRO A 40 -18.46 7.52 2.11
CA PRO A 40 -18.80 6.73 3.29
C PRO A 40 -20.21 6.10 3.24
N VAL A 41 -20.43 5.07 2.40
CA VAL A 41 -21.77 4.48 2.26
C VAL A 41 -22.05 3.48 3.38
N ASP A 42 -21.19 2.48 3.63
CA ASP A 42 -21.63 1.32 4.45
C ASP A 42 -20.68 0.87 5.57
N LEU A 43 -19.35 0.90 5.40
CA LEU A 43 -18.40 0.39 6.42
C LEU A 43 -17.10 1.19 6.52
N ARG A 44 -16.58 1.28 7.76
CA ARG A 44 -15.28 1.87 8.09
C ARG A 44 -14.21 0.79 8.31
N ALA A 45 -14.01 -0.08 7.33
CA ALA A 45 -12.95 -1.08 7.39
C ALA A 45 -11.59 -0.44 7.01
N PRO A 46 -10.60 -0.41 7.92
CA PRO A 46 -9.29 0.18 7.63
C PRO A 46 -8.52 -0.58 6.54
N MET A 47 -7.61 0.12 5.86
CA MET A 47 -6.58 -0.51 5.04
C MET A 47 -5.63 -1.33 5.93
N VAL A 48 -5.05 -2.38 5.36
CA VAL A 48 -4.18 -3.34 6.06
C VAL A 48 -2.72 -2.88 5.99
N PRO A 49 -1.99 -2.76 7.11
CA PRO A 49 -0.56 -2.50 7.07
C PRO A 49 0.18 -3.70 6.45
N ALA A 50 1.08 -3.43 5.51
CA ALA A 50 1.82 -4.46 4.80
C ALA A 50 3.29 -4.52 5.23
N ILE A 51 4.03 -3.43 5.06
CA ILE A 51 5.45 -3.35 5.43
C ILE A 51 5.78 -1.96 5.96
N THR A 52 6.63 -1.90 6.98
CA THR A 52 7.23 -0.66 7.49
C THR A 52 8.70 -0.65 7.11
N VAL A 53 9.15 0.45 6.50
CA VAL A 53 10.53 0.65 6.08
C VAL A 53 11.15 1.80 6.86
N SER A 54 12.43 1.68 7.21
CA SER A 54 13.15 2.65 8.03
C SER A 54 13.78 3.81 7.24
N GLY A 55 13.79 3.73 5.90
CA GLY A 55 14.50 4.69 5.06
C GLY A 55 14.19 4.54 3.57
N PRO A 56 14.98 5.20 2.71
CA PRO A 56 14.85 5.10 1.26
C PRO A 56 15.08 3.67 0.75
N GLY A 57 14.37 3.30 -0.32
CA GLY A 57 14.57 2.03 -1.01
C GLY A 57 13.44 1.73 -1.97
N THR A 58 13.39 0.48 -2.44
CA THR A 58 12.34 0.02 -3.37
C THR A 58 11.43 -0.95 -2.66
N ILE A 59 10.12 -0.69 -2.74
CA ILE A 59 9.08 -1.63 -2.32
C ILE A 59 8.51 -2.27 -3.58
N THR A 60 8.36 -3.59 -3.57
CA THR A 60 7.62 -4.32 -4.61
C THR A 60 6.45 -5.05 -3.98
N VAL A 61 5.28 -4.85 -4.56
CA VAL A 61 4.04 -5.55 -4.21
C VAL A 61 3.71 -6.50 -5.35
N THR A 62 3.44 -7.75 -5.03
CA THR A 62 3.11 -8.81 -5.99
C THR A 62 1.89 -9.56 -5.50
N TYR A 63 0.83 -9.56 -6.30
CA TYR A 63 -0.33 -10.42 -6.08
C TYR A 63 0.08 -11.89 -6.18
N VAL A 64 -0.43 -12.71 -5.25
CA VAL A 64 -0.18 -14.15 -5.21
C VAL A 64 -1.43 -14.92 -5.60
N SER A 65 -2.56 -14.68 -4.92
CA SER A 65 -3.80 -15.43 -5.12
C SER A 65 -5.02 -14.71 -4.52
N GLY A 66 -6.20 -15.24 -4.81
CA GLY A 66 -7.47 -14.79 -4.24
C GLY A 66 -8.27 -13.89 -5.18
N THR A 67 -9.55 -13.74 -4.88
CA THR A 67 -10.50 -12.94 -5.63
C THR A 67 -11.38 -12.13 -4.69
N VAL A 68 -11.96 -11.05 -5.20
CA VAL A 68 -12.98 -10.28 -4.49
C VAL A 68 -14.30 -10.38 -5.25
N ASN A 69 -15.36 -10.75 -4.55
CA ASN A 69 -16.73 -10.53 -5.00
C ASN A 69 -17.20 -9.21 -4.41
N TYR A 70 -17.61 -8.26 -5.27
CA TYR A 70 -17.99 -6.90 -4.88
C TYR A 70 -19.52 -6.68 -4.92
N GLY A 71 -20.29 -7.66 -4.42
CA GLY A 71 -21.74 -7.55 -4.33
C GLY A 71 -22.52 -7.82 -5.62
N VAL A 72 -21.83 -8.15 -6.71
CA VAL A 72 -22.47 -8.59 -7.96
C VAL A 72 -22.52 -10.12 -7.98
N PRO A 73 -23.71 -10.76 -7.96
CA PRO A 73 -23.81 -12.21 -7.92
C PRO A 73 -23.06 -12.90 -9.06
N GLY A 74 -22.20 -13.86 -8.70
CA GLY A 74 -21.42 -14.64 -9.66
C GLY A 74 -20.24 -13.89 -10.30
N VAL A 75 -19.92 -12.67 -9.84
CA VAL A 75 -18.76 -11.92 -10.32
C VAL A 75 -17.68 -11.88 -9.26
N GLU A 76 -16.54 -12.45 -9.61
CA GLU A 76 -15.30 -12.36 -8.87
C GLU A 76 -14.25 -11.66 -9.74
N VAL A 77 -13.47 -10.76 -9.15
CA VAL A 77 -12.38 -10.07 -9.84
C VAL A 77 -11.05 -10.33 -9.17
N GLY A 78 -10.01 -10.40 -9.99
CA GLY A 78 -8.62 -10.42 -9.55
C GLY A 78 -8.12 -9.03 -9.14
N PRO A 79 -6.81 -8.88 -8.90
CA PRO A 79 -6.24 -7.67 -8.29
C PRO A 79 -6.31 -6.44 -9.19
N ASN A 80 -6.49 -6.60 -10.52
CA ASN A 80 -6.70 -5.48 -11.44
C ASN A 80 -8.12 -4.90 -11.35
N GLY A 81 -9.03 -5.59 -10.67
CA GLY A 81 -10.44 -5.24 -10.60
C GLY A 81 -11.20 -5.50 -11.90
N GLY A 82 -12.38 -4.90 -12.01
CA GLY A 82 -13.21 -4.95 -13.20
C GLY A 82 -13.90 -3.62 -13.54
N PRO A 83 -14.49 -3.51 -14.74
CA PRO A 83 -15.29 -2.36 -15.08
C PRO A 83 -16.57 -2.32 -14.26
N TYR A 84 -16.94 -1.14 -13.78
CA TYR A 84 -18.21 -0.90 -13.11
C TYR A 84 -18.88 0.35 -13.68
N PRO A 85 -20.20 0.31 -13.95
CA PRO A 85 -20.91 1.42 -14.54
C PRO A 85 -20.81 2.67 -13.67
N ALA A 86 -21.02 3.84 -14.28
CA ALA A 86 -21.20 5.07 -13.54
C ALA A 86 -22.34 4.89 -12.52
N ASN A 87 -22.03 5.00 -11.23
CA ASN A 87 -23.01 4.90 -10.15
C ASN A 87 -22.95 6.13 -9.24
N GLY A 88 -23.76 6.13 -8.18
CA GLY A 88 -23.90 7.24 -7.24
C GLY A 88 -22.60 7.73 -6.56
N GLY A 89 -21.57 6.88 -6.49
CA GLY A 89 -20.40 7.08 -5.64
C GLY A 89 -19.19 7.70 -6.34
N GLN A 90 -18.24 8.15 -5.51
CA GLN A 90 -16.85 8.33 -5.90
C GLN A 90 -16.07 7.15 -5.31
N TYR A 91 -15.11 6.61 -6.05
CA TYR A 91 -14.28 5.49 -5.61
C TYR A 91 -12.91 5.94 -5.09
N PRO A 92 -12.20 5.14 -4.28
CA PRO A 92 -10.92 5.53 -3.70
C PRO A 92 -9.91 6.10 -4.71
N LEU A 93 -9.69 5.44 -5.85
CA LEU A 93 -8.78 5.92 -6.90
C LEU A 93 -9.32 7.12 -7.69
N GLN A 94 -10.63 7.34 -7.73
CA GLN A 94 -11.22 8.55 -8.31
C GLN A 94 -11.02 9.74 -7.36
N GLU A 95 -11.29 9.55 -6.07
CA GLU A 95 -11.06 10.56 -5.03
C GLU A 95 -9.60 10.99 -4.99
N ALA A 96 -8.67 10.02 -5.04
CA ALA A 96 -7.24 10.28 -5.13
C ALA A 96 -6.84 11.19 -6.30
N LYS A 97 -7.59 11.15 -7.40
CA LYS A 97 -7.37 11.93 -8.63
C LYS A 97 -8.24 13.18 -8.73
N GLY A 98 -9.10 13.45 -7.74
CA GLY A 98 -10.09 14.54 -7.82
C GLY A 98 -11.14 14.34 -8.92
N ILE A 99 -11.37 13.10 -9.36
CA ILE A 99 -12.36 12.78 -10.39
C ILE A 99 -13.75 12.78 -9.74
N ALA A 100 -14.69 13.56 -10.28
CA ALA A 100 -16.05 13.65 -9.74
C ALA A 100 -16.79 12.29 -9.70
N PRO A 101 -17.78 12.12 -8.80
CA PRO A 101 -18.68 10.97 -8.78
C PRO A 101 -19.40 10.71 -10.13
N HIS A 102 -20.05 9.56 -10.27
CA HIS A 102 -20.84 9.19 -11.46
C HIS A 102 -20.04 9.03 -12.75
N LYS A 103 -18.76 8.68 -12.63
CA LYS A 103 -17.94 8.27 -13.78
C LYS A 103 -17.72 6.77 -13.73
N LYS A 104 -17.73 6.13 -14.91
CA LYS A 104 -17.34 4.72 -15.07
C LYS A 104 -15.96 4.52 -14.44
N ILE A 105 -15.78 3.39 -13.76
CA ILE A 105 -14.48 2.94 -13.29
C ILE A 105 -14.08 1.66 -14.01
N GLU A 106 -12.79 1.49 -14.25
CA GLU A 106 -12.24 0.27 -14.87
C GLU A 106 -11.61 -0.67 -13.83
N GLN A 107 -11.49 -0.23 -12.58
CA GLN A 107 -10.67 -0.84 -11.54
C GLN A 107 -11.49 -1.10 -10.26
N MET A 108 -12.78 -1.43 -10.41
CA MET A 108 -13.63 -1.77 -9.26
C MET A 108 -13.06 -2.95 -8.50
N ALA A 109 -13.02 -2.85 -7.18
CA ALA A 109 -12.48 -3.85 -6.28
C ALA A 109 -11.01 -4.25 -6.55
N ALA A 110 -10.27 -3.40 -7.28
CA ALA A 110 -8.85 -3.60 -7.51
C ALA A 110 -8.01 -3.43 -6.24
N LEU A 111 -6.85 -4.09 -6.22
CA LEU A 111 -5.82 -3.88 -5.20
C LEU A 111 -5.20 -2.48 -5.33
N ILE A 112 -5.23 -1.73 -4.24
CA ILE A 112 -4.63 -0.40 -4.11
C ILE A 112 -3.72 -0.34 -2.89
N GLY A 113 -2.90 0.71 -2.84
CA GLY A 113 -2.12 1.00 -1.65
C GLY A 113 -1.89 2.48 -1.42
N ALA A 114 -1.39 2.78 -0.22
CA ALA A 114 -0.91 4.09 0.18
C ALA A 114 0.36 3.94 1.00
N PHE A 115 1.43 4.64 0.63
CA PHE A 115 2.64 4.72 1.44
C PHE A 115 2.55 5.95 2.36
N VAL A 116 2.45 5.70 3.66
CA VAL A 116 2.23 6.73 4.68
C VAL A 116 3.54 7.03 5.40
N PRO A 117 3.99 8.30 5.45
CA PRO A 117 5.19 8.66 6.19
C PRO A 117 5.13 8.24 7.66
N GLN A 118 6.23 7.71 8.21
CA GLN A 118 6.24 7.13 9.55
C GLN A 118 5.78 8.11 10.63
N ALA A 119 6.21 9.38 10.53
CA ALA A 119 5.79 10.43 11.46
C ALA A 119 4.26 10.64 11.54
N ARG A 120 3.52 10.27 10.49
CA ARG A 120 2.05 10.31 10.51
C ARG A 120 1.45 9.03 11.11
N VAL A 121 2.05 7.87 10.83
CA VAL A 121 1.66 6.59 11.43
C VAL A 121 1.82 6.62 12.95
N ASP A 122 2.93 7.19 13.43
CA ASP A 122 3.26 7.29 14.85
C ASP A 122 2.44 8.36 15.59
N HIS A 123 1.68 9.18 14.85
CA HIS A 123 0.87 10.21 15.48
C HIS A 123 -0.26 9.58 16.31
N SER A 124 -0.42 10.05 17.55
CA SER A 124 -1.50 9.60 18.42
C SER A 124 -2.87 9.75 17.73
N GLY A 125 -3.66 8.68 17.74
CA GLY A 125 -4.97 8.63 17.09
C GLY A 125 -4.94 8.34 15.59
N PHE A 126 -3.79 7.95 15.02
CA PHE A 126 -3.72 7.44 13.65
C PHE A 126 -4.63 6.22 13.44
N LYS A 127 -5.34 6.21 12.31
CA LYS A 127 -6.06 5.05 11.80
C LYS A 127 -5.84 4.93 10.29
N ALA A 128 -5.74 3.73 9.75
CA ALA A 128 -5.55 3.48 8.32
C ALA A 128 -6.84 3.69 7.49
N ILE A 129 -7.49 4.83 7.65
CA ILE A 129 -8.72 5.25 6.98
C ILE A 129 -8.56 6.68 6.47
N ASP A 130 -9.48 7.15 5.63
CA ASP A 130 -9.48 8.49 5.07
C ASP A 130 -9.49 9.57 6.16
N ALA A 131 -8.45 10.40 6.15
CA ALA A 131 -8.25 11.49 7.08
C ALA A 131 -9.06 12.75 6.78
N THR A 132 -9.65 12.83 5.58
CA THR A 132 -10.52 13.95 5.18
C THR A 132 -11.95 13.75 5.65
N LYS A 133 -12.30 12.52 6.03
CA LYS A 133 -13.55 12.20 6.71
C LYS A 133 -13.30 12.34 8.21
N ASP A 134 -14.27 12.85 8.96
CA ASP A 134 -14.22 12.97 10.44
C ASP A 134 -14.32 11.58 11.14
N ALA A 135 -13.70 10.56 10.53
CA ALA A 135 -13.65 9.19 10.99
C ALA A 135 -12.32 8.88 11.74
N ALA A 136 -11.28 9.68 11.52
CA ALA A 136 -10.04 9.67 12.30
C ALA A 136 -9.49 11.08 12.50
N ARG A 137 -8.89 11.34 13.68
CA ARG A 137 -8.15 12.58 13.92
C ARG A 137 -6.92 12.71 13.00
N VAL A 138 -6.28 11.57 12.73
CA VAL A 138 -5.19 11.43 11.77
C VAL A 138 -5.41 10.14 11.00
N GLY A 139 -5.32 10.18 9.68
CA GLY A 139 -5.47 8.98 8.85
C GLY A 139 -4.59 8.98 7.61
N ILE A 140 -5.07 8.43 6.50
CA ILE A 140 -4.42 8.41 5.20
C ILE A 140 -5.04 9.51 4.34
N MET A 141 -4.25 10.25 3.56
CA MET A 141 -4.82 11.25 2.62
C MET A 141 -5.22 10.55 1.31
N PRO A 142 -6.38 10.90 0.70
CA PRO A 142 -6.83 10.28 -0.54
C PRO A 142 -5.79 10.37 -1.67
N GLY A 143 -5.10 11.51 -1.80
CA GLY A 143 -4.06 11.71 -2.81
C GLY A 143 -2.81 10.83 -2.65
N TRP A 144 -2.73 10.00 -1.61
CA TRP A 144 -1.66 9.00 -1.44
C TRP A 144 -2.02 7.63 -1.97
N LEU A 145 -3.28 7.41 -2.36
CA LEU A 145 -3.72 6.16 -2.92
C LEU A 145 -3.19 6.00 -4.34
N PHE A 146 -2.79 4.79 -4.67
CA PHE A 146 -2.39 4.41 -6.02
C PHE A 146 -2.82 2.99 -6.36
N PHE A 147 -3.06 2.77 -7.65
CA PHE A 147 -3.34 1.45 -8.20
C PHE A 147 -2.09 0.57 -8.12
N ILE A 148 -2.27 -0.65 -7.63
CA ILE A 148 -1.25 -1.70 -7.58
C ILE A 148 -1.52 -2.75 -8.67
N GLY A 149 -2.74 -3.33 -8.70
CA GLY A 149 -3.03 -4.42 -9.64
C GLY A 149 -2.25 -5.69 -9.32
N GLU A 150 -1.86 -6.43 -10.36
CA GLU A 150 -1.06 -7.66 -10.23
C GLU A 150 0.32 -7.44 -9.61
N SER A 151 1.01 -6.37 -9.97
CA SER A 151 2.32 -6.05 -9.39
C SER A 151 2.66 -4.58 -9.56
N LYS A 152 3.37 -4.04 -8.56
CA LYS A 152 3.92 -2.69 -8.61
C LYS A 152 5.20 -2.57 -7.81
N SER A 153 6.25 -2.06 -8.44
CA SER A 153 7.45 -1.58 -7.76
C SER A 153 7.48 -0.05 -7.72
N PHE A 154 7.88 0.52 -6.58
CA PHE A 154 8.02 1.97 -6.43
C PHE A 154 9.13 2.32 -5.43
N ALA A 155 9.77 3.46 -5.65
CA ALA A 155 10.78 3.98 -4.76
C ALA A 155 10.15 4.82 -3.64
N VAL A 156 10.61 4.59 -2.42
CA VAL A 156 10.31 5.42 -1.25
C VAL A 156 11.54 6.22 -0.87
N LYS A 157 11.33 7.46 -0.42
CA LYS A 157 12.42 8.40 -0.12
C LYS A 157 12.70 8.55 1.38
N LYS A 158 11.82 8.03 2.23
CA LYS A 158 11.80 8.23 3.67
C LYS A 158 11.13 7.02 4.34
N ALA A 159 11.31 6.91 5.66
CA ALA A 159 10.62 5.94 6.48
C ALA A 159 9.10 6.07 6.38
N GLY A 160 8.40 4.93 6.46
CA GLY A 160 6.95 4.88 6.43
C GLY A 160 6.40 3.47 6.34
N THR A 161 5.07 3.38 6.31
CA THR A 161 4.34 2.13 6.22
C THR A 161 3.51 2.10 4.95
N LEU A 162 3.63 1.03 4.18
CA LEU A 162 2.69 0.72 3.10
C LEU A 162 1.42 0.12 3.71
N PHE A 163 0.27 0.69 3.36
CA PHE A 163 -1.04 0.12 3.62
C PHE A 163 -1.67 -0.36 2.30
N LEU A 164 -2.39 -1.48 2.35
CA LEU A 164 -3.07 -2.10 1.21
C LEU A 164 -4.59 -2.11 1.43
N GLY A 165 -5.33 -2.00 0.35
CA GLY A 165 -6.78 -1.98 0.40
C GLY A 165 -7.45 -2.25 -0.93
N ILE A 166 -8.74 -2.00 -0.98
CA ILE A 166 -9.62 -2.30 -2.11
C ILE A 166 -10.18 -1.01 -2.69
N ASN A 167 -10.14 -0.86 -4.02
CA ASN A 167 -10.75 0.27 -4.73
C ASN A 167 -12.27 0.10 -4.84
N ASP A 168 -12.95 0.25 -3.72
CA ASP A 168 -14.41 0.13 -3.63
C ASP A 168 -14.95 1.02 -2.49
N THR A 169 -16.17 1.52 -2.65
CA THR A 169 -16.84 2.43 -1.73
C THR A 169 -18.00 1.77 -0.98
N GLY A 170 -18.62 0.74 -1.57
CA GLY A 170 -19.72 -0.03 -0.98
C GLY A 170 -19.20 -1.41 -0.65
N VAL A 171 -18.53 -1.55 0.50
CA VAL A 171 -17.74 -2.76 0.81
C VAL A 171 -18.43 -3.73 1.77
N ALA A 172 -19.68 -3.46 2.15
CA ALA A 172 -20.41 -4.27 3.11
C ALA A 172 -20.87 -5.62 2.56
N ASP A 173 -21.11 -5.68 1.25
CA ASP A 173 -21.43 -6.86 0.48
C ASP A 173 -20.20 -7.52 -0.16
N ASN A 174 -19.00 -6.97 0.09
CA ASN A 174 -17.77 -7.56 -0.40
C ASN A 174 -17.39 -8.82 0.39
N SER A 175 -16.91 -9.83 -0.33
CA SER A 175 -16.33 -11.05 0.25
C SER A 175 -15.06 -11.48 -0.48
N GLY A 176 -14.31 -12.41 0.13
CA GLY A 176 -13.00 -12.82 -0.36
C GLY A 176 -11.89 -11.83 0.01
N GLY A 177 -10.84 -11.79 -0.82
CA GLY A 177 -9.66 -10.97 -0.60
C GLY A 177 -8.45 -11.46 -1.38
N PHE A 178 -7.35 -10.72 -1.27
CA PHE A 178 -6.10 -11.01 -1.99
C PHE A 178 -4.99 -11.41 -1.02
N ASN A 179 -4.26 -12.48 -1.35
CA ASN A 179 -2.95 -12.75 -0.78
C ASN A 179 -1.91 -12.01 -1.60
N VAL A 180 -1.07 -11.24 -0.92
CA VAL A 180 -0.10 -10.34 -1.52
C VAL A 180 1.25 -10.55 -0.87
N GLU A 181 2.29 -10.67 -1.68
CA GLU A 181 3.66 -10.61 -1.24
C GLU A 181 4.17 -9.18 -1.34
N VAL A 182 4.82 -8.70 -0.29
CA VAL A 182 5.47 -7.39 -0.26
C VAL A 182 6.93 -7.57 0.10
N THR A 183 7.80 -7.03 -0.75
CA THR A 183 9.24 -6.94 -0.49
C THR A 183 9.65 -5.49 -0.30
N GLY A 184 10.59 -5.24 0.61
CA GLY A 184 11.14 -3.93 0.92
C GLY A 184 12.65 -3.96 1.12
N PRO A 185 13.28 -2.77 1.22
CA PRO A 185 14.70 -2.61 1.50
C PRO A 185 15.09 -3.03 2.92
#